data_AF-A0A960YWE7-F1
#
_entry.id   AF-A0A960YWE7-F1
#
_cell.length_a   1.000
_cell.length_b   1.000
_cell.length_c   1.000
_cell.angle_alpha   90.00
_cell.angle_beta   90.00
_cell.angle_gamma   90.00
#
_symmetry.space_group_name_H-M   'P 1'
#
loop_
_entity.id
_entity.type
_entity.pdbx_description
1 polymer ?
#
loop_
_entity_poly.entity_id
_entity_poly.type
_entity_poly.pdbx_seq_one_letter_code
_entity_poly.pdbx_strand_id
1 'polypeptide(L)'
;MESQESGLKKSLKPFHLWGIAVGLVISGDYFGWNYGLKSGALEFFIATLIVTFFYITFAFSFTELSTAIPQAGGPFAYSRRALGKTGGFIAGFATLVEFLFAAPAIAYALGSYLHFLFP
;
A
#
# COMPACT_ATOMS: atom_id res chain seq x y z
N MET A 1 -6.82 -28.43 -30.69
CA MET A 1 -6.74 -28.33 -29.21
C MET A 1 -6.93 -26.87 -28.87
N GLU A 2 -8.15 -26.50 -28.52
CA GLU A 2 -8.51 -25.16 -28.11
C GLU A 2 -7.94 -24.97 -26.69
N SER A 3 -6.89 -24.15 -26.58
CA SER A 3 -6.32 -23.78 -25.30
C SER A 3 -7.37 -23.00 -24.52
N GLN A 4 -8.05 -23.67 -23.59
CA GLN A 4 -8.91 -23.01 -22.62
C GLN A 4 -8.07 -21.95 -21.88
N GLU A 5 -8.35 -20.68 -22.12
CA GLU A 5 -7.80 -19.59 -21.31
C GLU A 5 -8.40 -19.70 -19.90
N SER A 6 -7.69 -20.38 -19.00
CA SER A 6 -7.94 -20.40 -17.56
C SER A 6 -7.56 -19.03 -16.96
N GLY A 7 -8.29 -17.99 -17.34
CA GLY A 7 -8.07 -16.62 -16.90
C GLY A 7 -9.17 -16.14 -15.97
N LEU A 8 -8.81 -15.42 -14.90
CA LEU A 8 -9.80 -14.70 -14.10
C LEU A 8 -10.50 -13.65 -14.96
N LYS A 9 -11.83 -13.53 -14.82
CA LYS A 9 -12.60 -12.48 -15.48
C LYS A 9 -12.18 -11.11 -14.93
N LYS A 10 -11.68 -10.23 -15.79
CA LYS A 10 -11.31 -8.84 -15.44
C LYS A 10 -12.56 -8.00 -15.14
N SER A 11 -13.07 -8.09 -13.92
CA SER A 11 -14.30 -7.40 -13.46
C SER A 11 -14.04 -6.06 -12.76
N LEU A 12 -12.79 -5.80 -12.35
CA LEU A 12 -12.43 -4.56 -11.67
C LEU A 12 -12.37 -3.39 -12.66
N LYS A 13 -13.22 -2.38 -12.42
CA LYS A 13 -13.21 -1.10 -13.12
C LYS A 13 -12.33 -0.10 -12.36
N PRO A 14 -11.91 1.02 -12.98
CA PRO A 14 -11.09 2.05 -12.34
C PRO A 14 -11.67 2.54 -11.00
N PHE A 15 -12.99 2.68 -10.89
CA PHE A 15 -13.65 3.08 -9.65
C PHE A 15 -13.48 2.05 -8.51
N HIS A 16 -13.52 0.75 -8.83
CA HIS A 16 -13.29 -0.30 -7.81
C HIS A 16 -11.84 -0.27 -7.33
N LEU A 17 -10.89 -0.10 -8.26
CA LEU A 17 -9.46 -0.01 -7.92
C LEU A 17 -9.17 1.22 -7.05
N TRP A 18 -9.76 2.37 -7.40
CA TRP A 18 -9.68 3.58 -6.60
C TRP A 18 -10.26 3.38 -5.19
N GLY A 19 -11.46 2.78 -5.09
CA GLY A 19 -12.11 2.55 -3.80
C GLY A 19 -11.31 1.63 -2.87
N ILE A 20 -10.73 0.55 -3.40
CA ILE A 20 -9.86 -0.35 -2.63
C ILE A 20 -8.59 0.39 -2.18
N ALA A 21 -7.95 1.15 -3.07
CA ALA A 21 -6.72 1.86 -2.76
C ALA A 21 -6.95 2.97 -1.70
N VAL A 22 -7.96 3.82 -1.88
CA VAL A 22 -8.27 4.92 -0.95
C VAL A 22 -8.74 4.37 0.40
N GLY A 23 -9.58 3.33 0.40
CA GLY A 23 -10.04 2.70 1.64
C GLY A 23 -8.90 2.14 2.47
N LEU A 24 -7.92 1.48 1.83
CA LEU A 24 -6.72 0.98 2.51
C LEU A 24 -5.91 2.12 3.15
N VAL A 25 -5.68 3.23 2.43
CA VAL A 25 -4.88 4.36 2.93
C VAL A 25 -5.54 5.05 4.12
N ILE A 26 -6.82 5.46 3.98
CA ILE A 26 -7.54 6.19 5.04
C ILE A 26 -7.66 5.35 6.31
N SER A 27 -7.80 4.04 6.18
CA SER A 27 -7.88 3.14 7.34
C SER A 27 -6.59 3.14 8.17
N GLY A 28 -5.42 3.24 7.53
CA GLY A 28 -4.13 3.29 8.22
C GLY A 28 -3.88 4.64 8.92
N ASP A 29 -4.28 5.73 8.28
CA ASP A 29 -4.08 7.09 8.79
C ASP A 29 -4.81 7.34 10.13
N TYR A 30 -6.01 6.78 10.30
CA TYR A 30 -6.81 6.96 11.51
C TYR A 30 -6.07 6.57 12.80
N PHE A 31 -5.17 5.59 12.73
CA PHE A 31 -4.39 5.13 13.87
C PHE A 31 -3.12 5.95 14.11
N GLY A 32 -2.50 6.46 13.04
CA GLY A 32 -1.20 7.13 13.10
C GLY A 32 -1.26 8.61 13.52
N TRP A 33 -2.31 9.32 13.12
CA TRP A 33 -2.38 10.78 13.27
C TRP A 33 -2.40 11.25 14.73
N ASN A 34 -2.99 10.44 15.62
CA ASN A 34 -2.99 10.71 17.07
C ASN A 34 -1.57 10.80 17.65
N TYR A 35 -0.59 10.11 17.07
CA TYR A 35 0.81 10.21 17.48
C TYR A 35 1.46 11.48 16.96
N GLY A 36 1.20 11.86 15.69
CA GLY A 36 1.72 13.10 15.11
C GLY A 36 1.19 14.35 15.80
N LEU A 37 -0.11 14.39 16.10
CA LEU A 37 -0.73 15.52 16.78
C LEU A 37 -0.20 15.76 18.20
N LYS A 38 0.35 14.73 18.88
CA LYS A 38 1.03 14.89 20.17
C LYS A 38 2.30 15.74 20.08
N SER A 39 2.95 15.79 18.91
CA SER A 39 4.12 16.65 18.68
C SER A 39 3.75 18.11 18.38
N GLY A 40 2.47 18.41 18.15
CA GLY A 40 1.97 19.73 17.80
C GLY A 40 1.36 19.78 16.39
N ALA A 41 0.30 20.57 16.23
CA ALA A 41 -0.50 20.60 15.01
C ALA A 41 0.23 21.25 13.82
N LEU A 42 1.06 22.28 14.08
CA LEU A 42 1.79 23.00 13.05
C LEU A 42 2.96 22.16 12.52
N GLU A 43 3.68 21.51 13.44
CA GLU A 43 4.79 20.61 13.18
C GLU A 43 4.33 19.42 12.34
N PHE A 44 3.21 18.81 12.74
CA PHE A 44 2.62 17.71 12.01
C PHE A 44 2.11 18.11 10.62
N PHE A 45 1.52 19.31 10.48
CA PHE A 45 1.08 19.82 9.18
C PHE A 45 2.24 20.03 8.22
N ILE A 46 3.34 20.66 8.68
CA ILE A 46 4.54 20.88 7.86
C ILE A 46 5.16 19.53 7.46
N ALA A 47 5.29 18.59 8.39
CA ALA A 47 5.79 17.25 8.10
C ALA A 47 4.92 16.52 7.06
N THR A 48 3.60 16.62 7.20
CA THR A 48 2.63 16.02 6.26
C THR A 48 2.78 16.61 4.85
N LEU A 49 2.98 17.93 4.72
CA LEU A 49 3.20 18.56 3.42
C LEU A 49 4.49 18.07 2.73
N ILE A 50 5.58 17.95 3.49
CA ILE A 50 6.86 17.46 2.97
C ILE A 50 6.72 16.01 2.49
N VAL A 51 6.11 15.14 3.30
CA VAL A 51 5.87 13.73 2.94
C VAL A 51 4.93 13.62 1.75
N THR A 52 3.88 14.44 1.68
CA THR A 52 2.95 14.47 0.55
C THR A 52 3.68 14.78 -0.76
N PHE A 53 4.59 15.75 -0.74
CA PHE A 53 5.39 16.08 -1.92
C PHE A 53 6.26 14.90 -2.39
N PHE A 54 6.94 14.21 -1.47
CA PHE A 54 7.69 12.99 -1.81
C PHE A 54 6.78 11.85 -2.31
N TYR A 55 5.56 11.76 -1.78
CA TYR A 55 4.60 10.75 -2.23
C TYR A 55 4.07 11.03 -3.64
N ILE A 56 3.91 12.29 -4.04
CA ILE A 56 3.50 12.66 -5.40
C ILE A 56 4.54 12.20 -6.41
N THR A 57 5.83 12.46 -6.16
CA THR A 57 6.90 12.04 -7.06
C THR A 57 6.99 10.51 -7.12
N PHE A 58 6.88 9.84 -5.98
CA PHE A 58 6.82 8.39 -5.89
C PHE A 58 5.64 7.79 -6.66
N ALA A 59 4.45 8.38 -6.56
CA ALA A 59 3.25 7.94 -7.25
C ALA A 59 3.38 8.02 -8.77
N PHE A 60 4.02 9.07 -9.30
CA PHE A 60 4.30 9.17 -10.73
C PHE A 60 5.27 8.10 -11.21
N SER A 61 6.36 7.85 -10.47
CA SER A 61 7.29 6.75 -10.79
C SER A 61 6.57 5.39 -10.79
N PHE A 62 5.72 5.11 -9.79
CA PHE A 62 4.96 3.87 -9.75
C PHE A 62 3.92 3.75 -10.87
N THR A 63 3.35 4.88 -11.31
CA THR A 63 2.42 4.90 -12.44
C THR A 63 3.13 4.51 -13.73
N GLU A 64 4.32 5.07 -14.01
CA GLU A 64 5.14 4.71 -15.18
C GLU A 64 5.52 3.22 -15.17
N LEU A 65 5.95 2.70 -14.01
CA LEU A 65 6.31 1.30 -13.87
C LEU A 65 5.10 0.36 -14.06
N SER A 66 3.93 0.75 -13.54
CA SER A 66 2.70 -0.06 -13.63
C SER A 66 2.14 -0.12 -15.05
N THR A 67 2.31 0.94 -15.85
CA THR A 67 1.93 0.94 -17.27
C THR A 67 2.95 0.21 -18.15
N ALA A 68 4.24 0.31 -17.84
CA ALA A 68 5.30 -0.39 -18.56
C ALA A 68 5.35 -1.90 -18.27
N ILE A 69 4.94 -2.32 -17.07
CA ILE A 69 5.03 -3.70 -16.59
C ILE A 69 3.66 -4.13 -16.00
N PRO A 70 2.65 -4.44 -16.85
CA PRO A 70 1.27 -4.71 -16.42
C PRO A 70 1.08 -6.16 -15.92
N GLN A 71 1.88 -6.56 -14.94
CA GLN A 71 1.79 -7.87 -14.30
C GLN A 71 1.38 -7.74 -12.83
N ALA A 72 0.63 -8.70 -12.31
CA ALA A 72 0.16 -8.75 -10.92
C ALA A 72 1.29 -9.15 -9.94
N GLY A 73 2.40 -8.42 -9.95
CA GLY A 73 3.59 -8.68 -9.13
C GLY A 73 4.16 -7.46 -8.40
N GLY A 74 3.67 -6.25 -8.68
CA GLY A 74 4.02 -5.03 -7.93
C GLY A 74 5.54 -4.80 -7.81
N PRO A 75 6.06 -4.39 -6.62
CA PRO A 75 7.47 -4.11 -6.41
C PRO A 75 8.42 -5.27 -6.73
N PHE A 76 7.98 -6.52 -6.53
CA PHE A 76 8.73 -7.71 -6.92
C PHE A 76 8.98 -7.74 -8.44
N ALA A 77 7.93 -7.49 -9.24
CA ALA A 77 8.04 -7.50 -10.69
C ALA A 77 8.97 -6.39 -11.20
N TYR A 78 8.89 -5.20 -10.61
CA TYR A 78 9.68 -4.05 -10.99
C TYR A 78 11.16 -4.25 -10.65
N SER A 79 11.46 -4.63 -9.41
CA SER A 79 12.81 -4.91 -8.94
C SER A 79 13.44 -6.12 -9.62
N ARG A 80 12.66 -7.17 -9.93
CA ARG A 80 13.15 -8.33 -10.69
C ARG A 80 13.59 -7.93 -12.09
N ARG A 81 12.89 -6.99 -12.73
CA ARG A 81 13.22 -6.50 -14.07
C ARG A 81 14.40 -5.52 -14.06
N ALA A 82 14.52 -4.68 -13.03
CA ALA A 82 15.60 -3.69 -12.91
C ALA A 82 16.91 -4.26 -12.32
N LEU A 83 16.83 -5.12 -11.30
CA LEU A 83 17.95 -5.55 -10.45
C LEU A 83 18.21 -7.06 -10.52
N GLY A 84 17.52 -7.77 -11.41
CA GLY A 84 17.70 -9.22 -11.60
C GLY A 84 17.18 -10.04 -10.42
N LYS A 85 17.72 -11.27 -10.27
CA LYS A 85 17.08 -12.27 -9.40
C LYS A 85 17.08 -11.90 -7.93
N THR A 86 18.20 -11.39 -7.46
CA THR A 86 18.45 -11.05 -6.06
C THR A 86 17.62 -9.84 -5.62
N GLY A 87 17.57 -8.78 -6.44
CA GLY A 87 16.74 -7.61 -6.14
C GLY A 87 15.25 -7.95 -6.11
N GLY A 88 14.80 -8.79 -7.04
CA GLY A 88 13.45 -9.36 -7.00
C GLY A 88 13.17 -10.11 -5.70
N PHE A 89 14.07 -11.01 -5.27
CA PHE A 89 13.90 -11.75 -4.02
C PHE A 89 13.80 -10.84 -2.80
N ILE A 90 14.68 -9.85 -2.68
CA ILE A 90 14.68 -8.90 -1.55
C ILE A 90 13.37 -8.12 -1.52
N ALA A 91 12.94 -7.55 -2.64
CA ALA A 91 11.69 -6.79 -2.70
C ALA A 91 10.47 -7.68 -2.41
N GLY A 92 10.41 -8.89 -2.98
CA GLY A 92 9.34 -9.83 -2.72
C GLY A 92 9.28 -10.28 -1.26
N PHE A 93 10.43 -10.52 -0.63
CA PHE A 93 10.51 -10.84 0.79
C PHE A 93 10.08 -9.67 1.67
N ALA A 94 10.51 -8.45 1.37
CA ALA A 94 10.08 -7.25 2.08
C ALA A 94 8.56 -7.05 1.99
N THR A 95 7.98 -7.22 0.80
CA THR A 95 6.52 -7.14 0.60
C THR A 95 5.78 -8.26 1.35
N LEU A 96 6.33 -9.47 1.43
CA LEU A 96 5.74 -10.54 2.24
C LEU A 96 5.72 -10.16 3.72
N VAL A 97 6.82 -9.63 4.24
CA VAL A 97 6.94 -9.16 5.62
C VAL A 97 5.94 -8.03 5.89
N GLU A 98 5.83 -7.05 4.99
CA GLU A 98 4.84 -5.96 5.07
C GLU A 98 3.41 -6.49 5.22
N PHE A 99 2.98 -7.40 4.35
CA PHE A 99 1.64 -7.99 4.41
C PHE A 99 1.42 -8.88 5.64
N LEU A 100 2.46 -9.57 6.11
CA LEU A 100 2.40 -10.40 7.31
C LEU A 100 2.11 -9.55 8.57
N PHE A 101 2.71 -8.36 8.66
CA PHE A 101 2.51 -7.45 9.80
C PHE A 101 1.29 -6.54 9.66
N ALA A 102 0.76 -6.34 8.45
CA ALA A 102 -0.42 -5.51 8.23
C ALA A 102 -1.66 -6.05 8.98
N ALA A 103 -1.95 -7.35 8.88
CA ALA A 103 -3.11 -7.96 9.54
C ALA A 103 -3.10 -7.84 11.09
N PRO A 104 -2.02 -8.20 11.81
CA PRO A 104 -1.97 -8.02 13.26
C PRO A 104 -1.99 -6.55 13.67
N ALA A 105 -1.39 -5.63 12.90
CA ALA A 105 -1.45 -4.20 13.18
C ALA A 105 -2.90 -3.67 13.13
N ILE A 106 -3.66 -4.04 12.10
CA ILE A 106 -5.08 -3.66 11.97
C ILE A 106 -5.90 -4.29 13.10
N ALA A 107 -5.66 -5.55 13.45
CA ALA A 107 -6.36 -6.24 14.53
C ALA A 107 -6.12 -5.56 15.90
N TYR A 108 -4.87 -5.20 16.20
CA TYR A 108 -4.53 -4.45 17.41
C TYR A 108 -5.25 -3.10 17.45
N ALA A 109 -5.23 -2.39 16.34
CA ALA A 109 -5.80 -1.07 16.25
C ALA A 109 -7.34 -1.10 16.43
N LEU A 110 -8.03 -2.04 15.79
CA LEU A 110 -9.45 -2.28 16.00
C LEU A 110 -9.76 -2.70 17.45
N GLY A 111 -8.94 -3.58 18.04
CA GLY A 111 -9.07 -3.99 19.44
C GLY A 111 -9.01 -2.81 20.42
N SER A 112 -8.07 -1.89 20.19
CA SER A 112 -7.95 -0.67 21.01
C SER A 112 -9.18 0.24 20.92
N TYR A 113 -9.77 0.39 19.74
CA TYR A 113 -11.01 1.13 19.54
C TYR A 113 -12.21 0.46 20.22
N LEU A 114 -12.32 -0.86 20.14
CA LEU A 114 -13.41 -1.60 20.79
C LEU A 114 -13.31 -1.49 22.31
N HIS A 115 -12.11 -1.60 22.89
CA HIS A 115 -11.91 -1.40 24.33
C HIS A 115 -12.22 0.03 24.77
N PHE A 116 -11.91 1.04 23.95
CA PHE A 116 -12.32 2.42 24.22
C PHE A 116 -13.85 2.60 24.25
N LEU A 117 -14.59 1.89 23.38
CA LEU A 117 -16.05 1.94 23.33
C LEU A 117 -16.72 1.09 24.41
N PHE A 118 -16.14 -0.07 24.74
CA PHE A 118 -16.64 -1.05 25.70
C PHE A 118 -15.48 -1.47 26.63
N PRO A 119 -15.21 -0.70 27.69
CA PRO A 119 -14.09 -0.96 28.60
C PRO A 119 -14.21 -2.26 29.37
#